data_AF-A0A841J664-F1
#
_entry.id   AF-A0A841J664-F1
#
_cell.length_a   1.000
_cell.length_b   1.000
_cell.length_c   1.000
_cell.angle_alpha   90.00
_cell.angle_beta   90.00
_cell.angle_gamma   90.00
#
_symmetry.space_group_name_H-M   'P 1'
#
loop_
_entity.id
_entity.type
_entity.pdbx_description
1 polymer ?
#
loop_
_entity_poly.entity_id
_entity_poly.type
_entity_poly.pdbx_seq_one_letter_code
_entity_poly.pdbx_strand_id
1 'polypeptide(L)'
;MLKSSMRGIITIITLLFLGSQLADAQNCGQFVGAISGKKLTYVNLDTKGNSLGKITYTATKKNATTVIVHADFVDKDGKPGPSGDTEMICDGDAIKVDMKSFVPASSMKQYNNMQITGDVKYMAYPLNLSVGQKLDDGSVTLDIGNGGQSMTAMQMDIINRMVEKEENVTTNAGTFDCYKITYDSTVKIKMMGIGIPLHIKVAEWFSPKMGRFVKSETYDKKSKLKGTMVLDAIN
;
A
#
# COMPACT_ATOMS: atom_id res chain seq x y z
N MET A 1 17.48 56.83 6.81
CA MET A 1 17.39 55.64 7.69
C MET A 1 16.54 54.48 7.14
N LEU A 2 15.64 54.66 6.16
CA LEU A 2 14.78 53.56 5.67
C LEU A 2 15.47 52.44 4.83
N LYS A 3 16.60 52.72 4.17
CA LYS A 3 17.24 51.76 3.22
C LYS A 3 17.90 50.54 3.89
N SER A 4 18.28 50.64 5.16
CA SER A 4 18.94 49.56 5.91
C SER A 4 17.94 48.52 6.43
N SER A 5 16.73 48.95 6.82
CA SER A 5 15.67 48.08 7.34
C SER A 5 15.13 47.13 6.27
N MET A 6 14.99 47.62 5.04
CA MET A 6 14.46 46.86 3.91
C MET A 6 15.38 45.71 3.45
N ARG A 7 16.71 45.87 3.60
CA ARG A 7 17.69 44.80 3.29
C ARG A 7 17.61 43.66 4.30
N GLY A 8 17.48 43.96 5.60
CA GLY A 8 17.31 42.93 6.63
C GLY A 8 16.00 42.14 6.48
N ILE A 9 14.91 42.82 6.10
CA ILE A 9 13.61 42.18 5.85
C ILE A 9 13.68 41.24 4.64
N ILE A 10 14.35 41.64 3.54
CA ILE A 10 14.53 40.78 2.37
C ILE A 10 15.37 39.54 2.70
N THR A 11 16.43 39.67 3.50
CA THR A 11 17.26 38.54 3.92
C THR A 11 16.50 37.54 4.80
N ILE A 12 15.62 38.00 5.69
CA ILE A 12 14.79 37.15 6.58
C ILE A 12 13.71 36.38 5.78
N ILE A 13 13.07 37.03 4.80
CA ILE A 13 12.05 36.39 3.95
C ILE A 13 12.68 35.31 3.05
N THR A 14 13.92 35.52 2.60
CA THR A 14 14.64 34.54 1.77
C THR A 14 15.04 33.30 2.60
N LEU A 15 15.45 33.47 3.86
CA LEU A 15 15.77 32.35 4.75
C LEU A 15 14.53 31.50 5.12
N LEU A 16 13.36 32.12 5.27
CA LEU A 16 12.10 31.44 5.55
C LEU A 16 11.60 30.57 4.39
N PHE A 17 11.85 30.98 3.14
CA PHE A 17 11.50 30.18 1.95
C PHE A 17 12.44 28.99 1.70
N LEU A 18 13.70 29.04 2.15
CA LEU A 18 14.60 27.89 2.10
C LEU A 18 14.30 26.84 3.19
N GLY A 19 13.64 27.24 4.29
CA GLY A 19 13.29 26.33 5.38
C GLY A 19 12.13 25.37 5.07
N SER A 20 11.17 25.77 4.24
CA SER A 20 10.01 24.93 3.91
C SER A 20 10.37 23.74 3.01
N GLN A 21 11.30 23.91 2.06
CA GLN A 21 11.73 22.81 1.18
C GLN A 21 12.57 21.74 1.88
N LEU A 22 13.12 22.04 3.07
CA LEU A 22 13.82 21.04 3.88
C LEU A 22 12.87 20.12 4.64
N ALA A 23 11.65 20.58 4.96
CA ALA A 23 10.67 19.81 5.73
C ALA A 23 10.15 18.59 4.95
N ASP A 24 9.85 18.75 3.65
CA ASP A 24 9.33 17.67 2.81
C ASP A 24 10.37 16.57 2.56
N ALA A 25 11.63 16.97 2.35
CA ALA A 25 12.75 16.04 2.22
C ALA A 25 13.02 15.26 3.52
N GLN A 26 12.78 15.89 4.68
CA GLN A 26 12.95 15.26 5.99
C GLN A 26 11.89 14.16 6.22
N ASN A 27 10.63 14.42 5.88
CA ASN A 27 9.54 13.45 6.01
C ASN A 27 9.77 12.20 5.15
N CYS A 28 10.14 12.38 3.87
CA CYS A 28 10.39 11.24 2.99
C CYS A 28 11.68 10.50 3.34
N GLY A 29 12.74 11.21 3.73
CA GLY A 29 13.97 10.60 4.22
C GLY A 29 13.72 9.72 5.46
N GLN A 30 12.87 10.19 6.38
CA GLN A 30 12.45 9.42 7.55
C GLN A 30 11.63 8.19 7.16
N PHE A 31 10.66 8.32 6.25
CA PHE A 31 9.89 7.18 5.74
C PHE A 31 10.79 6.12 5.10
N VAL A 32 11.62 6.52 4.13
CA VAL A 32 12.54 5.60 3.42
C VAL A 32 13.50 4.95 4.41
N GLY A 33 14.08 5.72 5.34
CA GLY A 33 14.98 5.21 6.37
C GLY A 33 14.29 4.25 7.35
N ALA A 34 13.02 4.51 7.69
CA ALA A 34 12.26 3.69 8.62
C ALA A 34 11.87 2.33 8.02
N ILE A 35 11.68 2.22 6.71
CA ILE A 35 11.22 0.96 6.09
C ILE A 35 12.33 0.18 5.38
N SER A 36 13.36 0.85 4.88
CA SER A 36 14.41 0.19 4.11
C SER A 36 15.19 -0.81 4.96
N GLY A 37 15.46 -1.99 4.39
CA GLY A 37 16.12 -3.09 5.08
C GLY A 37 15.19 -3.90 5.99
N LYS A 38 13.94 -3.47 6.21
CA LYS A 38 12.97 -4.23 6.99
C LYS A 38 12.32 -5.33 6.16
N LYS A 39 12.05 -6.45 6.83
CA LYS A 39 11.29 -7.58 6.33
C LYS A 39 10.01 -7.72 7.16
N LEU A 40 8.86 -7.46 6.53
CA LEU A 40 7.55 -7.58 7.17
C LEU A 40 6.89 -8.89 6.75
N THR A 41 6.71 -9.80 7.70
CA THR A 41 6.05 -11.09 7.45
C THR A 41 4.61 -11.03 7.91
N TYR A 42 3.69 -11.41 7.04
CA TYR A 42 2.27 -11.49 7.33
C TYR A 42 1.78 -12.92 7.16
N VAL A 43 0.82 -13.30 7.98
CA VAL A 43 0.09 -14.57 7.87
C VAL A 43 -1.28 -14.30 7.27
N ASN A 44 -1.65 -15.09 6.26
CA ASN A 44 -3.00 -15.11 5.71
C ASN A 44 -3.82 -16.16 6.44
N LEU A 45 -5.00 -15.79 6.93
CA LEU A 45 -5.87 -16.63 7.74
C LEU A 45 -7.22 -16.82 7.03
N ASP A 46 -7.75 -18.04 7.13
CA ASP A 46 -9.15 -18.32 6.77
C ASP A 46 -10.12 -17.76 7.84
N THR A 47 -11.42 -17.91 7.59
CA THR A 47 -12.46 -17.43 8.53
C THR A 47 -12.48 -18.16 9.87
N LYS A 48 -11.75 -19.27 10.01
CA LYS A 48 -11.61 -20.06 11.23
C LYS A 48 -10.29 -19.79 11.95
N GLY A 49 -9.42 -18.93 11.39
CA GLY A 49 -8.10 -18.62 11.93
C GLY A 49 -7.00 -19.61 11.53
N ASN A 50 -7.25 -20.49 10.57
CA ASN A 50 -6.19 -21.38 10.06
C ASN A 50 -5.31 -20.64 9.05
N SER A 51 -4.00 -20.87 9.12
CA SER A 51 -3.06 -20.31 8.15
C SER A 51 -3.30 -20.87 6.74
N LEU A 52 -3.40 -19.94 5.78
CA LEU A 52 -3.46 -20.20 4.34
C LEU A 52 -2.09 -20.01 3.65
N GLY A 53 -1.07 -19.62 4.42
CA GLY A 53 0.25 -19.27 3.93
C GLY A 53 0.74 -17.94 4.50
N LYS A 54 1.97 -17.59 4.15
CA LYS A 54 2.62 -16.34 4.55
C LYS A 54 2.99 -15.52 3.34
N ILE A 55 3.02 -14.21 3.50
CA ILE A 55 3.62 -13.31 2.53
C ILE A 55 4.64 -12.45 3.25
N THR A 56 5.81 -12.33 2.64
CA THR A 56 6.89 -11.51 3.19
C THR A 56 7.18 -10.35 2.27
N TYR A 57 7.24 -9.15 2.83
CA TYR A 57 7.65 -7.94 2.12
C TYR A 57 9.05 -7.53 2.54
N THR A 58 9.96 -7.41 1.59
CA THR A 58 11.32 -6.91 1.80
C THR A 58 11.45 -5.56 1.13
N ALA A 59 11.73 -4.50 1.90
CA ALA A 59 11.85 -3.15 1.36
C ALA A 59 13.31 -2.75 1.15
N THR A 60 13.64 -2.28 -0.05
CA THR A 60 14.98 -1.84 -0.43
C THR A 60 14.93 -0.40 -0.93
N LYS A 61 15.83 0.43 -0.41
CA LYS A 61 15.96 1.84 -0.85
C LYS A 61 16.32 1.90 -2.33
N LYS A 62 15.53 2.63 -3.11
CA LYS A 62 15.87 2.99 -4.50
C LYS A 62 16.54 4.36 -4.55
N ASN A 63 15.96 5.36 -3.90
CA ASN A 63 16.46 6.73 -3.84
C ASN A 63 15.96 7.43 -2.56
N ALA A 64 16.01 8.77 -2.49
CA ALA A 64 15.63 9.53 -1.30
C ALA A 64 14.12 9.49 -0.97
N THR A 65 13.26 9.20 -1.95
CA THR A 65 11.79 9.25 -1.81
C THR A 65 11.12 7.92 -2.15
N THR A 66 11.86 6.95 -2.68
CA THR A 66 11.32 5.72 -3.25
C THR A 66 11.96 4.47 -2.64
N VAL A 67 11.12 3.49 -2.34
CA VAL A 67 11.54 2.12 -2.01
C VAL A 67 10.92 1.11 -2.96
N ILE A 68 11.69 0.08 -3.30
CA ILE A 68 11.18 -1.13 -3.93
C ILE A 68 10.76 -2.09 -2.84
N VAL A 69 9.57 -2.66 -2.97
CA VAL A 69 9.03 -3.67 -2.06
C VAL A 69 8.88 -4.97 -2.81
N HIS A 70 9.75 -5.92 -2.51
CA HIS A 70 9.67 -7.28 -3.01
C HIS A 70 8.71 -8.10 -2.15
N ALA A 71 7.73 -8.74 -2.77
CA ALA A 71 6.77 -9.61 -2.11
C ALA A 71 7.06 -11.08 -2.43
N ASP A 72 7.17 -11.93 -1.41
CA ASP A 72 7.34 -13.38 -1.54
C ASP A 72 6.20 -14.11 -0.83
N PHE A 73 5.38 -14.84 -1.60
CA PHE A 73 4.33 -15.70 -1.03
C PHE A 73 4.82 -17.14 -0.85
N VAL A 74 4.46 -17.73 0.28
CA VAL A 74 4.63 -19.16 0.57
C VAL A 74 3.28 -19.72 1.02
N ASP A 75 2.86 -20.85 0.45
CA ASP A 75 1.60 -21.48 0.82
C ASP A 75 1.66 -22.17 2.20
N LYS A 76 0.52 -22.71 2.66
CA LYS A 76 0.42 -23.42 3.94
C LYS A 76 1.35 -24.63 4.06
N ASP A 77 1.83 -25.18 2.95
CA ASP A 77 2.68 -26.37 2.88
C ASP A 77 4.16 -26.01 2.72
N GLY A 78 4.50 -24.71 2.75
CA GLY A 78 5.87 -24.22 2.60
C GLY A 78 6.32 -24.10 1.15
N LYS A 79 5.42 -24.25 0.16
CA LYS A 79 5.78 -24.15 -1.25
C LYS A 79 5.77 -22.68 -1.71
N PRO A 80 6.77 -22.25 -2.50
CA PRO A 80 6.77 -20.92 -3.09
C PRO A 80 5.52 -20.69 -3.96
N GLY A 81 4.94 -19.50 -3.88
CA GLY A 81 3.90 -19.02 -4.77
C GLY A 81 4.31 -17.75 -5.51
N PRO A 82 3.35 -16.90 -5.91
CA PRO A 82 3.65 -15.65 -6.60
C PRO A 82 4.63 -14.76 -5.83
N SER A 83 5.57 -14.17 -6.55
CA SER A 83 6.42 -13.10 -6.06
C SER A 83 6.50 -11.95 -7.06
N GLY A 84 6.96 -10.79 -6.61
CA GLY A 84 7.13 -9.64 -7.50
C GLY A 84 7.49 -8.35 -6.78
N ASP A 85 7.94 -7.39 -7.58
CA ASP A 85 8.32 -6.06 -7.11
C ASP A 85 7.19 -5.06 -7.31
N THR A 86 7.00 -4.25 -6.28
CA THR A 86 6.14 -3.06 -6.31
C THR A 86 6.91 -1.87 -5.76
N GLU A 87 6.40 -0.67 -5.96
CA GLU A 87 7.06 0.55 -5.50
C GLU A 87 6.21 1.28 -4.46
N MET A 88 6.87 1.87 -3.47
CA MET A 88 6.28 2.88 -2.60
C MET A 88 7.07 4.18 -2.73
N ILE A 89 6.36 5.29 -2.91
CA ILE A 89 6.92 6.63 -3.06
C ILE A 89 6.42 7.52 -1.92
N CYS A 90 7.24 8.43 -1.43
CA CYS A 90 6.82 9.55 -0.61
C CYS A 90 7.01 10.85 -1.40
N ASP A 91 6.03 11.75 -1.36
CA ASP A 91 6.12 13.07 -2.03
C ASP A 91 6.19 14.26 -1.08
N GLY A 92 6.29 14.00 0.23
CA GLY A 92 6.35 14.99 1.30
C GLY A 92 5.08 15.00 2.15
N ASP A 93 3.94 14.78 1.50
CA ASP A 93 2.61 14.85 2.10
C ASP A 93 1.96 13.47 2.30
N ALA A 94 2.28 12.52 1.42
CA ALA A 94 1.67 11.20 1.42
C ALA A 94 2.67 10.09 1.06
N ILE A 95 2.38 8.91 1.59
CA ILE A 95 2.94 7.65 1.11
C ILE A 95 2.04 7.15 -0.02
N LYS A 96 2.62 6.95 -1.20
CA LYS A 96 1.98 6.47 -2.43
C LYS A 96 2.39 5.03 -2.68
N VAL A 97 1.43 4.11 -2.62
CA VAL A 97 1.64 2.68 -2.80
C VAL A 97 1.19 2.27 -4.20
N ASP A 98 2.04 1.60 -4.96
CA ASP A 98 1.72 1.07 -6.28
C ASP A 98 0.45 0.22 -6.22
N MET A 99 -0.52 0.51 -7.09
CA MET A 99 -1.80 -0.20 -7.13
C MET A 99 -1.63 -1.70 -7.41
N LYS A 100 -0.54 -2.13 -8.05
CA LYS A 100 -0.23 -3.57 -8.20
C LYS A 100 -0.13 -4.31 -6.86
N SER A 101 0.24 -3.62 -5.78
CA SER A 101 0.32 -4.21 -4.43
C SER A 101 -1.04 -4.62 -3.85
N PHE A 102 -2.15 -4.14 -4.42
CA PHE A 102 -3.50 -4.43 -3.97
C PHE A 102 -4.17 -5.57 -4.75
N VAL A 103 -3.51 -6.09 -5.79
CA VAL A 103 -4.02 -7.22 -6.55
C VAL A 103 -4.10 -8.44 -5.64
N PRO A 104 -5.29 -9.04 -5.43
CA PRO A 104 -5.41 -10.21 -4.56
C PRO A 104 -4.59 -11.38 -5.09
N ALA A 105 -3.72 -11.96 -4.25
CA ALA A 105 -2.91 -13.12 -4.63
C ALA A 105 -3.74 -14.32 -5.11
N SER A 106 -4.96 -14.50 -4.57
CA SER A 106 -5.91 -15.52 -5.03
C SER A 106 -6.32 -15.35 -6.50
N SER A 107 -6.45 -14.10 -6.97
CA SER A 107 -6.76 -13.78 -8.36
C SER A 107 -5.60 -14.09 -9.31
N MET A 108 -4.37 -14.09 -8.78
CA MET A 108 -3.14 -14.35 -9.54
C MET A 108 -2.74 -15.82 -9.62
N LYS A 109 -3.28 -16.70 -8.77
CA LYS A 109 -2.90 -18.12 -8.73
C LYS A 109 -2.98 -18.84 -10.07
N GLN A 110 -3.97 -18.49 -10.90
CA GLN A 110 -4.16 -19.09 -12.23
C GLN A 110 -3.22 -18.53 -13.31
N TYR A 111 -2.56 -17.40 -13.02
CA TYR A 111 -1.61 -16.73 -13.89
C TYR A 111 -0.18 -16.82 -13.32
N ASN A 112 0.09 -17.82 -12.48
CA ASN A 112 1.44 -18.08 -11.98
C ASN A 112 2.40 -18.17 -13.18
N ASN A 113 3.54 -17.48 -13.07
CA ASN A 113 4.59 -17.36 -14.09
C ASN A 113 4.27 -16.42 -15.27
N MET A 114 3.17 -15.65 -15.22
CA MET A 114 2.88 -14.60 -16.19
C MET A 114 3.35 -13.24 -15.69
N GLN A 115 3.71 -12.35 -16.62
CA GLN A 115 4.09 -10.98 -16.32
C GLN A 115 2.85 -10.10 -16.21
N ILE A 116 2.84 -9.22 -15.20
CA ILE A 116 1.86 -8.16 -15.08
C ILE A 116 2.51 -6.85 -15.55
N THR A 117 1.97 -6.26 -16.62
CA THR A 117 2.38 -4.95 -17.13
C THR A 117 1.21 -3.97 -17.05
N GLY A 118 1.48 -2.68 -17.20
CA GLY A 118 0.44 -1.65 -17.18
C GLY A 118 0.95 -0.33 -16.61
N ASP A 119 0.07 0.67 -16.63
CA ASP A 119 0.35 1.98 -16.06
C ASP A 119 0.67 1.86 -14.57
N VAL A 120 1.69 2.59 -14.14
CA VAL A 120 1.96 2.74 -12.71
C VAL A 120 1.01 3.78 -12.13
N LYS A 121 0.08 3.33 -11.31
CA LYS A 121 -0.86 4.15 -10.55
C LYS A 121 -0.63 3.91 -9.06
N TYR A 122 -0.95 4.91 -8.24
CA TYR A 122 -0.68 4.87 -6.81
C TYR A 122 -1.94 5.14 -5.99
N MET A 123 -2.05 4.47 -4.86
CA MET A 123 -2.95 4.82 -3.76
C MET A 123 -2.20 5.70 -2.77
N ALA A 124 -2.73 6.89 -2.49
CA ALA A 124 -2.16 7.79 -1.50
C ALA A 124 -2.65 7.47 -0.08
N TYR A 125 -1.72 7.54 0.87
CA TYR A 125 -1.91 7.52 2.32
C TYR A 125 -1.30 8.80 2.87
N PRO A 126 -2.11 9.83 3.14
CA PRO A 126 -1.62 11.06 3.76
C PRO A 126 -0.86 10.76 5.05
N LEU A 127 0.22 11.47 5.30
CA LEU A 127 1.00 11.32 6.54
C LEU A 127 0.20 11.75 7.78
N ASN A 128 -0.72 12.70 7.58
CA ASN A 128 -1.64 13.19 8.61
C ASN A 128 -3.06 12.69 8.30
N LEU A 129 -3.42 11.55 8.87
CA LEU A 129 -4.77 11.01 8.77
C LEU A 129 -5.67 11.60 9.85
N SER A 130 -6.96 11.68 9.58
CA SER A 130 -7.97 12.11 10.56
C SER A 130 -9.22 11.26 10.45
N VAL A 131 -9.85 10.96 11.59
CA VAL A 131 -11.12 10.21 11.61
C VAL A 131 -12.21 10.99 10.85
N GLY A 132 -12.97 10.28 10.01
CA GLY A 132 -13.97 10.84 9.11
C GLY A 132 -13.42 11.37 7.78
N GLN A 133 -12.10 11.29 7.55
CA GLN A 133 -11.47 11.71 6.31
C GLN A 133 -11.79 10.74 5.18
N LYS A 134 -12.27 11.27 4.06
CA LYS A 134 -12.30 10.56 2.77
C LYS A 134 -10.93 10.61 2.13
N LEU A 135 -10.48 9.47 1.61
CA LEU A 135 -9.23 9.38 0.85
C LEU A 135 -9.54 9.21 -0.64
N ASP A 136 -8.58 9.56 -1.48
CA ASP A 136 -8.72 9.48 -2.92
C ASP A 136 -8.94 8.04 -3.39
N ASP A 137 -9.89 7.90 -4.31
CA ASP A 137 -10.15 6.68 -5.07
C ASP A 137 -9.01 6.38 -6.05
N GLY A 138 -8.89 5.12 -6.47
CA GLY A 138 -7.91 4.71 -7.46
C GLY A 138 -8.48 3.68 -8.44
N SER A 139 -7.99 3.75 -9.68
CA SER A 139 -8.30 2.77 -10.72
C SER A 139 -7.05 2.47 -11.54
N VAL A 140 -6.84 1.20 -11.86
CA VAL A 140 -5.76 0.73 -12.73
C VAL A 140 -6.25 -0.39 -13.65
N THR A 141 -5.73 -0.42 -14.87
CA THR A 141 -5.86 -1.57 -15.76
C THR A 141 -4.47 -2.17 -15.95
N LEU A 142 -4.37 -3.46 -15.68
CA LEU A 142 -3.15 -4.25 -15.76
C LEU A 142 -3.31 -5.31 -16.84
N ASP A 143 -2.32 -5.43 -17.70
CA ASP A 143 -2.19 -6.50 -18.68
C ASP A 143 -1.48 -7.69 -18.06
N ILE A 144 -2.02 -8.88 -18.26
CA ILE A 144 -1.43 -10.14 -17.81
C ILE A 144 -1.10 -10.95 -19.05
N GLY A 145 0.18 -11.28 -19.20
CA GLY A 145 0.68 -11.86 -20.44
C GLY A 145 2.04 -12.52 -20.29
N ASN A 146 2.62 -12.92 -21.42
CA ASN A 146 3.98 -13.43 -21.48
C ASN A 146 4.69 -12.89 -22.73
N GLY A 147 6.00 -12.62 -22.64
CA GLY A 147 6.80 -12.15 -23.77
C GLY A 147 6.30 -10.86 -24.44
N GLY A 148 5.65 -9.97 -23.68
CA GLY A 148 5.09 -8.71 -24.20
C GLY A 148 3.72 -8.84 -24.89
N GLN A 149 3.16 -10.04 -24.99
CA GLN A 149 1.81 -10.26 -25.51
C GLN A 149 0.79 -10.31 -24.37
N SER A 150 -0.13 -9.35 -24.33
CA SER A 150 -1.25 -9.36 -23.38
C SER A 150 -2.22 -10.51 -23.72
N MET A 151 -2.52 -11.35 -22.72
CA MET A 151 -3.49 -12.45 -22.84
C MET A 151 -4.84 -12.08 -22.22
N THR A 152 -4.82 -11.32 -21.13
CA THR A 152 -6.01 -10.82 -20.46
C THR A 152 -5.71 -9.48 -19.80
N ALA A 153 -6.74 -8.68 -19.60
CA ALA A 153 -6.67 -7.43 -18.85
C ALA A 153 -7.45 -7.58 -17.53
N MET A 154 -6.84 -7.10 -16.45
CA MET A 154 -7.42 -6.94 -15.14
C MET A 154 -7.64 -5.46 -14.86
N GLN A 155 -8.89 -5.05 -14.71
CA GLN A 155 -9.22 -3.74 -14.16
C GLN A 155 -9.44 -3.87 -12.66
N MET A 156 -8.88 -2.96 -11.88
CA MET A 156 -9.10 -2.86 -10.45
C MET A 156 -9.50 -1.43 -10.10
N ASP A 157 -10.62 -1.32 -9.40
CA ASP A 157 -11.13 -0.07 -8.84
C ASP A 157 -11.12 -0.20 -7.31
N ILE A 158 -10.61 0.82 -6.61
CA ILE A 158 -10.65 0.97 -5.15
C ILE A 158 -11.30 2.31 -4.86
N ILE A 159 -12.50 2.28 -4.29
CA ILE A 159 -13.33 3.46 -4.12
C ILE A 159 -13.90 3.56 -2.71
N ASN A 160 -14.46 4.73 -2.38
CA ASN A 160 -15.13 5.01 -1.11
C ASN A 160 -14.20 4.79 0.10
N ARG A 161 -12.93 5.20 -0.03
CA ARG A 161 -11.96 5.08 1.07
C ARG A 161 -12.30 6.04 2.20
N MET A 162 -12.47 5.50 3.41
CA MET A 162 -12.84 6.26 4.60
C MET A 162 -11.97 5.89 5.79
N VAL A 163 -11.46 6.90 6.50
CA VAL A 163 -10.83 6.72 7.82
C VAL A 163 -11.93 6.63 8.87
N GLU A 164 -12.22 5.43 9.35
CA GLU A 164 -13.35 5.16 10.24
C GLU A 164 -13.07 5.53 11.70
N LYS A 165 -11.87 5.19 12.17
CA LYS A 165 -11.46 5.38 13.56
C LYS A 165 -9.96 5.20 13.72
N GLU A 166 -9.47 5.65 14.87
CA GLU A 166 -8.13 5.37 15.36
C GLU A 166 -8.22 4.35 16.51
N GLU A 167 -7.37 3.32 16.48
CA GLU A 167 -7.28 2.33 17.55
C GLU A 167 -5.92 1.63 17.58
N ASN A 168 -5.59 1.06 18.74
CA ASN A 168 -4.43 0.19 18.89
C ASN A 168 -4.71 -1.22 18.37
N VAL A 169 -3.80 -1.76 17.56
CA VAL A 169 -3.86 -3.15 17.09
C VAL A 169 -2.65 -3.90 17.60
N THR A 170 -2.89 -5.01 18.30
CA THR A 170 -1.84 -5.91 18.80
C THR A 170 -1.77 -7.18 17.96
N THR A 171 -0.56 -7.55 17.56
CA THR A 171 -0.24 -8.79 16.87
C THR A 171 1.00 -9.43 17.50
N ASN A 172 1.46 -10.56 16.95
CA ASN A 172 2.71 -11.18 17.36
C ASN A 172 3.94 -10.25 17.16
N ALA A 173 3.83 -9.29 16.24
CA ALA A 173 4.89 -8.34 15.95
C ALA A 173 4.92 -7.11 16.90
N GLY A 174 3.93 -6.99 17.80
CA GLY A 174 3.82 -5.89 18.76
C GLY A 174 2.46 -5.19 18.72
N THR A 175 2.42 -3.99 19.32
CA THR A 175 1.23 -3.13 19.35
C THR A 175 1.49 -1.85 18.57
N PHE A 176 0.50 -1.44 17.78
CA PHE A 176 0.64 -0.35 16.81
C PHE A 176 -0.57 0.59 16.88
N ASP A 177 -0.29 1.89 16.92
CA ASP A 177 -1.29 2.93 16.66
C ASP A 177 -1.71 2.84 15.18
N CYS A 178 -3.01 2.60 14.95
CA CYS A 178 -3.55 2.38 13.61
C CYS A 178 -4.79 3.23 13.33
N TYR A 179 -4.94 3.64 12.08
CA TYR A 179 -6.19 4.11 11.52
C TYR A 179 -6.89 2.97 10.79
N LYS A 180 -8.13 2.68 11.17
CA LYS A 180 -8.98 1.76 10.42
C LYS A 180 -9.48 2.48 9.16
N ILE A 181 -9.08 1.99 8.00
CA ILE A 181 -9.51 2.50 6.70
C ILE A 181 -10.38 1.43 6.04
N THR A 182 -11.57 1.82 5.57
CA THR A 182 -12.49 0.95 4.83
C THR A 182 -12.59 1.39 3.39
N TYR A 183 -12.84 0.45 2.47
CA TYR A 183 -13.08 0.75 1.06
C TYR A 183 -13.78 -0.40 0.33
N ASP A 184 -14.40 -0.06 -0.79
CA ASP A 184 -14.90 -1.02 -1.75
C ASP A 184 -13.83 -1.28 -2.81
N SER A 185 -13.55 -2.57 -3.10
CA SER A 185 -12.68 -2.95 -4.21
C SER A 185 -13.43 -3.81 -5.21
N THR A 186 -13.29 -3.46 -6.48
CA THR A 186 -13.83 -4.22 -7.60
C THR A 186 -12.69 -4.64 -8.51
N VAL A 187 -12.52 -5.95 -8.67
CA VAL A 187 -11.55 -6.53 -9.61
C VAL A 187 -12.33 -7.17 -10.76
N LYS A 188 -12.08 -6.75 -11.99
CA LYS A 188 -12.67 -7.29 -13.21
C LYS A 188 -11.58 -7.91 -14.05
N ILE A 189 -11.63 -9.22 -14.23
CA ILE A 189 -10.72 -9.94 -15.13
C ILE A 189 -11.49 -10.25 -16.39
N LYS A 190 -10.98 -9.82 -17.56
CA LYS A 190 -11.60 -10.10 -18.86
C LYS A 190 -11.13 -11.46 -19.37
N MET A 191 -11.89 -12.51 -19.13
CA MET A 191 -11.59 -13.83 -19.68
C MET A 191 -12.42 -14.03 -20.96
N MET A 192 -11.75 -14.23 -22.11
CA MET A 192 -12.45 -14.53 -23.39
C MET A 192 -13.55 -13.53 -23.77
N GLY A 193 -13.36 -12.24 -23.45
CA GLY A 193 -14.35 -11.17 -23.73
C GLY A 193 -15.47 -11.03 -22.68
N ILE A 194 -15.58 -11.94 -21.71
CA ILE A 194 -16.53 -11.85 -20.60
C ILE A 194 -15.79 -11.36 -19.35
N GLY A 195 -16.23 -10.22 -18.80
CA GLY A 195 -15.70 -9.68 -17.55
C GLY A 195 -16.58 -10.08 -16.36
N ILE A 196 -16.05 -10.88 -15.44
CA ILE A 196 -16.76 -11.20 -14.18
C ILE A 196 -16.20 -10.27 -13.10
N PRO A 197 -17.00 -9.31 -12.58
CA PRO A 197 -16.55 -8.45 -11.49
C PRO A 197 -16.57 -9.22 -10.16
N LEU A 198 -15.45 -9.22 -9.47
CA LEU A 198 -15.34 -9.59 -8.08
C LEU A 198 -15.46 -8.31 -7.23
N HIS A 199 -16.55 -8.19 -6.50
CA HIS A 199 -16.78 -7.11 -5.55
C HIS A 199 -16.45 -7.58 -4.13
N ILE A 200 -15.55 -6.86 -3.47
CA ILE A 200 -15.18 -7.08 -2.07
C ILE A 200 -15.19 -5.76 -1.31
N LYS A 201 -15.37 -5.85 0.00
CA LYS A 201 -15.08 -4.75 0.92
C LYS A 201 -13.84 -5.09 1.70
N VAL A 202 -13.01 -4.10 1.98
CA VAL A 202 -11.79 -4.28 2.76
C VAL A 202 -11.82 -3.32 3.93
N ALA A 203 -11.36 -3.80 5.09
CA ALA A 203 -10.97 -2.97 6.21
C ALA A 203 -9.49 -3.23 6.48
N GLU A 204 -8.67 -2.19 6.46
CA GLU A 204 -7.26 -2.25 6.82
C GLU A 204 -6.97 -1.38 8.05
N TRP A 205 -6.03 -1.80 8.87
CA TRP A 205 -5.54 -1.05 10.01
C TRP A 205 -4.16 -0.50 9.68
N PHE A 206 -4.14 0.68 9.08
CA PHE A 206 -2.94 1.33 8.60
C PHE A 206 -2.19 2.00 9.75
N SER A 207 -0.90 1.68 9.92
CA SER A 207 -0.03 2.36 10.89
C SER A 207 0.87 3.37 10.16
N PRO A 208 0.67 4.70 10.34
CA PRO A 208 1.47 5.72 9.68
C PRO A 208 2.96 5.61 9.98
N LYS A 209 3.32 5.28 11.23
CA LYS A 209 4.73 5.11 11.65
C LYS A 209 5.43 3.98 10.90
N MET A 210 4.71 2.89 10.58
CA MET A 210 5.23 1.77 9.80
C MET A 210 5.11 2.02 8.28
N GLY A 211 4.23 2.94 7.87
CA GLY A 211 3.90 3.19 6.46
C GLY A 211 3.14 2.04 5.80
N ARG A 212 2.54 1.13 6.58
CA ARG A 212 1.82 -0.05 6.07
C ARG A 212 0.72 -0.49 7.04
N PHE A 213 -0.18 -1.36 6.58
CA PHE A 213 -1.21 -1.94 7.45
C PHE A 213 -0.65 -3.02 8.36
N VAL A 214 -1.15 -3.10 9.59
CA VAL A 214 -0.81 -4.12 10.58
C VAL A 214 -1.75 -5.32 10.45
N LYS A 215 -2.98 -5.06 10.02
CA LYS A 215 -4.03 -6.04 9.80
C LYS A 215 -4.89 -5.62 8.61
N SER A 216 -5.42 -6.57 7.85
CA SER A 216 -6.52 -6.34 6.93
C SER A 216 -7.53 -7.47 6.96
N GLU A 217 -8.78 -7.13 6.66
CA GLU A 217 -9.91 -8.06 6.59
C GLU A 217 -10.63 -7.85 5.26
N THR A 218 -10.94 -8.95 4.59
CA THR A 218 -11.66 -8.95 3.32
C THR A 218 -13.04 -9.55 3.50
N TYR A 219 -14.05 -8.87 2.98
CA TYR A 219 -15.46 -9.24 3.08
C TYR A 219 -16.07 -9.40 1.70
N ASP A 220 -17.03 -10.31 1.55
CA ASP A 220 -17.84 -10.39 0.33
C ASP A 220 -18.95 -9.33 0.30
N LYS A 221 -19.67 -9.28 -0.84
CA LYS A 221 -20.83 -8.38 -1.03
C LYS A 221 -21.96 -8.54 0.00
N LYS A 222 -21.98 -9.62 0.78
CA LYS A 222 -22.95 -9.87 1.86
C LYS A 222 -22.35 -9.55 3.25
N SER A 223 -21.24 -8.81 3.27
CA SER A 223 -20.49 -8.46 4.48
C SER A 223 -20.00 -9.69 5.27
N LYS A 224 -19.83 -10.84 4.62
CA LYS A 224 -19.24 -12.02 5.27
C LYS A 224 -17.74 -11.99 5.13
N LEU A 225 -17.04 -12.13 6.25
CA LEU A 225 -15.58 -12.27 6.30
C LEU A 225 -15.14 -13.43 5.40
N LYS A 226 -14.07 -13.21 4.62
CA LYS A 226 -13.46 -14.21 3.73
C LYS A 226 -12.03 -14.55 4.10
N GLY A 227 -11.34 -13.63 4.74
CA GLY A 227 -9.99 -13.85 5.20
C GLY A 227 -9.43 -12.63 5.89
N THR A 228 -8.37 -12.87 6.63
CA THR A 228 -7.65 -11.85 7.39
C THR A 228 -6.17 -11.99 7.09
N MET A 229 -5.48 -10.86 6.97
CA MET A 229 -4.04 -10.82 6.88
C MET A 229 -3.51 -10.06 8.11
N VAL A 230 -2.55 -10.65 8.82
CA VAL A 230 -2.04 -10.09 10.09
C VAL A 230 -0.52 -10.07 10.07
N LEU A 231 0.06 -8.95 10.48
CA LEU A 231 1.50 -8.80 10.66
C LEU A 231 1.97 -9.74 11.77
N ASP A 232 2.87 -10.65 11.43
CA ASP A 232 3.36 -11.71 12.31
C ASP A 232 4.77 -11.41 12.84
N ALA A 233 5.63 -10.83 12.00
CA ALA A 233 7.00 -10.49 12.38
C ALA A 233 7.56 -9.29 11.62
N ILE A 234 8.49 -8.57 12.26
CA ILE A 234 9.31 -7.50 11.69
C ILE A 234 10.77 -7.87 11.95
N ASN A 235 11.56 -8.01 10.88
CA ASN A 235 12.99 -8.31 10.96
C ASN A 235 13.82 -7.22 10.26
#